data_AF-A0A2Z3UYV1-F1
#
_entry.id   AF-A0A2Z3UYV1-F1
#
_cell.length_a   1.000
_cell.length_b   1.000
_cell.length_c   1.000
_cell.angle_alpha   90.00
_cell.angle_beta   90.00
_cell.angle_gamma   90.00
#
_symmetry.space_group_name_H-M   'P 1'
#
loop_
_entity.id
_entity.type
_entity.pdbx_description
1 polymer ?
#
loop_
_entity_poly.entity_id
_entity_poly.type
_entity_poly.pdbx_seq_one_letter_code
_entity_poly.pdbx_strand_id
1 'polypeptide(L)'
;MEVMRFRRVSEAVMRFLRSLSQVPGFLGNSPRFVVTLLALALVAVLAWLLGPGAKWVLTTLDDVDVTKLDPKDLTTAVDAVRGRVLTVATGLVALVAVYYTARNAATARRTLELSEQNYRSTVEMSDRTYRLSEQGHVTDRYTKAIEQLGSDKRDIRLGGIYALERIARDSARDRPTIMDVLAAFIREHSHDDKAEESSTAKSPATDIRAALTVIGRRDIPDDEPVRRIDLAGADLSRANLRRANLSHVNLYRTNLYRADLYRADLTGAYLRRADLRRADLTRANLTGANLTDTDLTDTDLTGVIGLSVEWRQVSPEEPQP
;
A
#
# COMPACT_ATOMS: atom_id res chain seq x y z
N MET A 1 -36.10 -13.39 75.36
CA MET A 1 -37.13 -12.44 74.85
C MET A 1 -36.70 -11.71 73.56
N GLU A 2 -35.42 -11.69 73.20
CA GLU A 2 -34.90 -11.00 72.00
C GLU A 2 -35.12 -11.73 70.67
N VAL A 3 -35.10 -13.08 70.67
CA VAL A 3 -35.32 -13.89 69.46
C VAL A 3 -36.73 -13.70 68.87
N MET A 4 -37.74 -13.44 69.71
CA MET A 4 -39.10 -13.15 69.24
C MET A 4 -39.27 -11.73 68.68
N ARG A 5 -38.41 -10.78 69.04
CA ARG A 5 -38.49 -9.39 68.58
C ARG A 5 -37.82 -9.20 67.22
N PHE A 6 -36.71 -9.89 66.96
CA PHE A 6 -36.06 -9.92 65.63
C PHE A 6 -36.95 -10.57 64.56
N ARG A 7 -37.69 -11.63 64.95
CA ARG A 7 -38.61 -12.34 64.06
C ARG A 7 -39.75 -11.43 63.57
N ARG A 8 -40.32 -10.59 64.44
CA ARG A 8 -41.40 -9.64 64.09
C ARG A 8 -40.95 -8.52 63.15
N VAL A 9 -39.73 -8.01 63.31
CA VAL A 9 -39.17 -7.01 62.40
C VAL A 9 -38.87 -7.65 61.04
N SER A 10 -38.30 -8.86 61.01
CA SER A 10 -38.07 -9.59 59.76
C SER A 10 -39.38 -9.92 59.02
N GLU A 11 -40.45 -10.23 59.75
CA GLU A 11 -41.76 -10.53 59.18
C GLU A 11 -42.49 -9.28 58.68
N ALA A 12 -42.31 -8.13 59.33
CA ALA A 12 -42.84 -6.86 58.88
C ALA A 12 -42.14 -6.40 57.59
N VAL A 13 -40.81 -6.55 57.54
CA VAL A 13 -40.00 -6.26 56.33
C VAL A 13 -40.36 -7.24 55.20
N MET A 14 -40.49 -8.54 55.47
CA MET A 14 -40.89 -9.55 54.48
C MET A 14 -42.33 -9.35 53.97
N ARG A 15 -43.26 -8.89 54.81
CA ARG A 15 -44.64 -8.56 54.38
C ARG A 15 -44.69 -7.32 53.51
N PHE A 16 -43.91 -6.29 53.85
CA PHE A 16 -43.78 -5.08 53.02
C PHE A 16 -43.13 -5.39 51.66
N LEU A 17 -42.08 -6.22 51.64
CA LEU A 17 -41.45 -6.68 50.40
C LEU A 17 -42.39 -7.53 49.53
N ARG A 18 -43.27 -8.35 50.13
CA ARG A 18 -44.30 -9.09 49.38
C ARG A 18 -45.44 -8.20 48.88
N SER A 19 -45.87 -7.18 49.62
CA SER A 19 -46.94 -6.29 49.14
C SER A 19 -46.48 -5.43 47.96
N LEU A 20 -45.20 -5.07 47.92
CA LEU A 20 -44.57 -4.42 46.77
C LEU A 20 -44.52 -5.30 45.51
N SER A 21 -44.51 -6.63 45.67
CA SER A 21 -44.52 -7.59 44.54
C SER A 21 -45.91 -7.84 43.92
N GLN A 22 -47.00 -7.34 44.54
CA GLN A 22 -48.38 -7.62 44.10
C GLN A 22 -49.08 -6.45 43.40
N VAL A 23 -48.42 -5.32 43.16
CA VAL A 23 -48.99 -4.19 42.39
C VAL A 23 -48.67 -4.38 40.89
N PRO A 24 -49.66 -4.70 40.03
CA PRO A 24 -49.41 -4.93 38.61
C PRO A 24 -49.07 -3.61 37.92
N GLY A 25 -47.90 -3.54 37.27
CA GLY A 25 -47.42 -2.37 36.53
C GLY A 25 -46.28 -1.58 37.18
N PHE A 26 -45.84 -1.93 38.39
CA PHE A 26 -44.80 -1.18 39.12
C PHE A 26 -43.36 -1.69 38.90
N LEU A 27 -43.17 -2.81 38.21
CA LEU A 27 -41.86 -3.35 37.83
C LEU A 27 -41.61 -3.13 36.35
N GLY A 28 -41.23 -1.90 35.99
CA GLY A 28 -40.43 -1.70 34.80
C GLY A 28 -39.11 -2.44 35.02
N ASN A 29 -38.93 -3.60 34.38
CA ASN A 29 -37.78 -4.52 34.49
C ASN A 29 -36.42 -3.91 34.08
N SER A 30 -36.32 -2.58 34.03
CA SER A 30 -35.07 -1.89 33.81
C SER A 30 -34.21 -1.99 35.07
N PRO A 31 -32.96 -2.49 34.99
CA PRO A 31 -32.04 -2.53 36.13
C PRO A 31 -31.81 -1.15 36.77
N ARG A 32 -32.12 -0.06 36.05
CA ARG A 32 -32.09 1.32 36.55
C ARG A 32 -33.15 1.57 37.64
N PHE A 33 -34.39 1.06 37.49
CA PHE A 33 -35.48 1.33 38.44
C PHE A 33 -35.23 0.67 39.82
N VAL A 34 -34.74 -0.58 39.81
CA VAL A 34 -34.39 -1.32 41.04
C VAL A 34 -33.26 -0.62 41.80
N VAL A 35 -32.25 -0.11 41.08
CA VAL A 35 -31.13 0.64 41.69
C VAL A 35 -31.62 1.95 42.33
N THR A 36 -32.53 2.68 41.68
CA THR A 36 -33.09 3.93 42.24
C THR A 36 -33.88 3.68 43.53
N LEU A 37 -34.70 2.63 43.57
CA LEU A 37 -35.44 2.25 44.78
C LEU A 37 -34.53 1.86 45.94
N LEU A 38 -33.47 1.08 45.67
CA LEU A 38 -32.48 0.71 46.68
C LEU A 38 -31.71 1.94 47.19
N ALA A 39 -31.38 2.89 46.32
CA ALA A 39 -30.73 4.14 46.71
C ALA A 39 -31.64 5.00 47.63
N LEU A 40 -32.92 5.13 47.30
CA LEU A 40 -33.90 5.84 48.14
C LEU A 40 -34.07 5.18 49.51
N ALA A 41 -34.14 3.84 49.55
CA ALA A 41 -34.21 3.11 50.82
C ALA A 41 -32.96 3.33 51.69
N LEU A 42 -31.76 3.33 51.08
CA LEU A 42 -30.50 3.60 51.78
C LEU A 42 -30.48 5.01 52.39
N VAL A 43 -30.93 6.01 51.63
CA VAL A 43 -31.02 7.41 52.11
C VAL A 43 -32.00 7.53 53.28
N ALA A 44 -33.15 6.86 53.22
CA ALA A 44 -34.12 6.87 54.30
C ALA A 44 -33.57 6.21 55.59
N VAL A 45 -32.84 5.10 55.46
CA VAL A 45 -32.19 4.43 56.60
C VAL A 45 -31.10 5.33 57.22
N LEU A 46 -30.29 5.99 56.39
CA LEU A 46 -29.28 6.94 56.85
C LEU A 46 -29.91 8.13 57.60
N ALA A 47 -30.97 8.73 57.04
CA ALA A 47 -31.68 9.83 57.69
C ALA A 47 -32.29 9.41 59.04
N TRP A 48 -32.82 8.19 59.13
CA TRP A 48 -33.36 7.65 60.37
C TRP A 48 -32.25 7.42 61.41
N LEU A 49 -31.12 6.82 61.03
CA LEU A 49 -29.99 6.56 61.93
C LEU A 49 -29.31 7.85 62.41
N LEU A 50 -29.26 8.89 61.58
CA LEU A 50 -28.72 10.20 61.97
C LEU A 50 -29.67 11.01 62.87
N GLY A 51 -30.97 10.72 62.81
CA GLY A 51 -32.00 11.39 63.58
C GLY A 51 -32.53 10.53 64.74
N PRO A 52 -33.79 10.06 64.69
CA PRO A 52 -34.43 9.35 65.80
C PRO A 52 -33.74 8.02 66.18
N GLY A 53 -33.14 7.34 65.20
CA GLY A 53 -32.53 6.03 65.36
C GLY A 53 -31.20 6.04 66.14
N ALA A 54 -30.53 7.19 66.28
CA ALA A 54 -29.26 7.27 67.00
C ALA A 54 -29.38 6.83 68.47
N LYS A 55 -30.48 7.22 69.14
CA LYS A 55 -30.75 6.76 70.52
C LYS A 55 -31.06 5.27 70.59
N TRP A 56 -31.75 4.75 69.58
CA TRP A 56 -32.02 3.32 69.46
C TRP A 56 -30.72 2.51 69.30
N VAL A 57 -29.73 3.04 68.55
CA VAL A 57 -28.40 2.43 68.44
C VAL A 57 -27.69 2.42 69.80
N LEU A 58 -27.67 3.53 70.52
CA LEU A 58 -27.05 3.61 71.85
C LEU A 58 -27.63 2.59 72.83
N THR A 59 -28.97 2.45 72.87
CA THR A 59 -29.62 1.54 73.81
C THR A 59 -29.54 0.07 73.42
N THR A 60 -29.53 -0.21 72.12
CA THR A 60 -29.71 -1.59 71.61
C THR A 60 -28.38 -2.22 71.21
N LEU A 61 -27.46 -1.44 70.66
CA LEU A 61 -26.18 -1.92 70.11
C LEU A 61 -25.01 -1.63 71.05
N ASP A 62 -25.01 -0.47 71.72
CA ASP A 62 -23.92 -0.08 72.64
C ASP A 62 -24.26 -0.33 74.14
N ASP A 63 -25.44 -0.89 74.44
CA ASP A 63 -25.95 -1.19 75.80
C ASP A 63 -25.89 0.01 76.79
N VAL A 64 -26.12 1.21 76.26
CA VAL A 64 -26.09 2.46 77.04
C VAL A 64 -27.48 2.78 77.59
N ASP A 65 -27.60 2.90 78.91
CA ASP A 65 -28.83 3.34 79.58
C ASP A 65 -29.05 4.86 79.46
N VAL A 66 -29.60 5.28 78.32
CA VAL A 66 -29.87 6.70 77.99
C VAL A 66 -30.83 7.41 78.94
N THR A 67 -31.55 6.70 79.81
CA THR A 67 -32.45 7.32 80.80
C THR A 67 -31.71 7.86 82.03
N LYS A 68 -30.46 7.43 82.24
CA LYS A 68 -29.61 7.82 83.38
C LYS A 68 -28.53 8.85 83.00
N LEU A 69 -28.45 9.25 81.74
CA LEU A 69 -27.47 10.22 81.26
C LEU A 69 -27.97 11.65 81.46
N ASP A 70 -27.06 12.52 81.86
CA ASP A 70 -27.28 13.97 81.85
C ASP A 70 -27.47 14.43 80.37
N PRO A 71 -28.38 15.39 80.09
CA PRO A 71 -28.59 15.93 78.75
C PRO A 71 -27.34 16.18 77.90
N LYS A 72 -26.24 16.65 78.52
CA LYS A 72 -24.98 16.95 77.84
C LYS A 72 -24.21 15.70 77.39
N ASP A 73 -24.24 14.64 78.20
CA ASP A 73 -23.57 13.38 77.88
C ASP A 73 -24.36 12.60 76.83
N LEU A 74 -25.69 12.70 76.86
CA LEU A 74 -26.57 12.12 75.86
C LEU A 74 -26.35 12.73 74.46
N THR A 75 -26.19 14.05 74.36
CA THR A 75 -25.89 14.70 73.07
C THR A 75 -24.54 14.26 72.52
N THR A 76 -23.53 14.16 73.40
CA THR A 76 -22.18 13.73 73.03
C THR A 76 -22.17 12.28 72.52
N ALA A 77 -22.89 11.38 73.19
CA ALA A 77 -23.02 9.98 72.77
C ALA A 77 -23.76 9.84 71.43
N VAL A 78 -24.83 10.62 71.22
CA VAL A 78 -25.57 10.65 69.96
C VAL A 78 -24.70 11.15 68.80
N ASP A 79 -23.89 12.19 69.04
CA ASP A 79 -22.99 12.72 68.01
C ASP A 79 -21.85 11.74 67.68
N ALA A 80 -21.38 10.95 68.66
CA ALA A 80 -20.44 9.86 68.40
C ALA A 80 -21.04 8.77 67.49
N VAL A 81 -22.30 8.38 67.72
CA VAL A 81 -23.02 7.43 66.84
C VAL A 81 -23.19 7.99 65.44
N ARG A 82 -23.59 9.26 65.31
CA ARG A 82 -23.70 9.94 64.01
C ARG A 82 -22.38 9.95 63.25
N GLY A 83 -21.28 10.23 63.94
CA GLY A 83 -19.92 10.19 63.37
C GLY A 83 -19.55 8.81 62.83
N ARG A 84 -19.85 7.73 63.59
CA ARG A 84 -19.63 6.34 63.13
C ARG A 84 -20.46 6.00 61.89
N VAL A 85 -21.76 6.36 61.91
CA VAL A 85 -22.68 6.14 60.78
C VAL A 85 -22.19 6.85 59.52
N LEU A 86 -21.77 8.12 59.64
CA LEU A 86 -21.21 8.89 58.53
C LEU A 86 -19.92 8.24 58.00
N THR A 87 -19.03 7.80 58.87
CA THR A 87 -17.75 7.17 58.48
C THR A 87 -17.99 5.88 57.67
N VAL A 88 -18.93 5.04 58.12
CA VAL A 88 -19.30 3.82 57.38
C VAL A 88 -19.93 4.17 56.04
N ALA A 89 -20.81 5.16 55.99
CA ALA A 89 -21.44 5.63 54.76
C ALA A 89 -20.39 6.16 53.75
N THR A 90 -19.43 6.96 54.21
CA THR A 90 -18.32 7.45 53.38
C THR A 90 -17.46 6.29 52.87
N GLY A 91 -17.16 5.29 53.70
CA GLY A 91 -16.43 4.09 53.30
C GLY A 91 -17.16 3.29 52.20
N LEU A 92 -18.48 3.15 52.30
CA LEU A 92 -19.30 2.50 51.28
C LEU A 92 -19.29 3.28 49.96
N VAL A 93 -19.43 4.61 50.01
CA VAL A 93 -19.34 5.47 48.82
C VAL A 93 -17.97 5.34 48.16
N ALA A 94 -16.89 5.33 48.94
CA ALA A 94 -15.54 5.13 48.43
C ALA A 94 -15.38 3.77 47.75
N LEU A 95 -15.92 2.68 48.33
CA LEU A 95 -15.90 1.35 47.71
C LEU A 95 -16.64 1.31 46.37
N VAL A 96 -17.83 1.94 46.30
CA VAL A 96 -18.59 2.05 45.04
C VAL A 96 -17.80 2.86 44.01
N ALA A 97 -17.18 3.97 44.42
CA ALA A 97 -16.35 4.79 43.52
C ALA A 97 -15.14 4.01 42.98
N VAL A 98 -14.47 3.21 43.81
CA VAL A 98 -13.38 2.32 43.39
C VAL A 98 -13.88 1.27 42.40
N TYR A 99 -15.02 0.62 42.69
CA TYR A 99 -15.62 -0.37 41.79
C TYR A 99 -15.95 0.22 40.40
N TYR A 100 -16.59 1.38 40.35
CA TYR A 100 -16.91 2.04 39.09
C TYR A 100 -15.65 2.48 38.33
N THR A 101 -14.64 3.00 39.03
CA THR A 101 -13.35 3.37 38.42
C THR A 101 -12.65 2.15 37.81
N ALA A 102 -12.59 1.03 38.55
CA ALA A 102 -12.01 -0.22 38.06
C ALA A 102 -12.76 -0.77 36.83
N ARG A 103 -14.10 -0.74 36.86
CA ARG A 103 -14.94 -1.17 35.73
C ARG A 103 -14.77 -0.27 34.52
N ASN A 104 -14.67 1.04 34.72
CA ASN A 104 -14.43 2.00 33.65
C ASN A 104 -13.05 1.78 33.00
N ALA A 105 -12.01 1.59 33.81
CA ALA A 105 -10.67 1.29 33.32
C ALA A 105 -10.61 -0.03 32.53
N ALA A 106 -11.31 -1.08 32.97
CA ALA A 106 -11.39 -2.35 32.25
C ALA A 106 -12.10 -2.20 30.89
N THR A 107 -13.14 -1.37 30.83
CA THR A 107 -13.86 -1.07 29.58
C THR A 107 -12.97 -0.27 28.63
N ALA A 108 -12.27 0.75 29.14
CA ALA A 108 -11.31 1.54 28.37
C ALA A 108 -10.20 0.67 27.74
N ARG A 109 -9.64 -0.29 28.50
CA ARG A 109 -8.63 -1.23 27.98
C ARG A 109 -9.16 -2.07 26.81
N ARG A 110 -10.35 -2.66 26.94
CA ARG A 110 -10.96 -3.44 25.85
C ARG A 110 -11.23 -2.59 24.61
N THR A 111 -11.60 -1.32 24.79
CA THR A 111 -11.88 -0.40 23.69
C THR A 111 -10.60 -0.06 22.92
N LEU A 112 -9.48 0.11 23.63
CA LEU A 112 -8.16 0.33 23.03
C LEU A 112 -7.70 -0.89 22.22
N GLU A 113 -7.79 -2.10 22.78
CA GLU A 113 -7.41 -3.34 22.08
C GLU A 113 -8.19 -3.54 20.79
N LEU A 114 -9.51 -3.31 20.81
CA LEU A 114 -10.36 -3.38 19.61
C LEU A 114 -10.01 -2.29 18.59
N SER A 115 -9.68 -1.08 19.05
CA SER A 115 -9.25 0.00 18.14
C SER A 115 -7.93 -0.29 17.45
N GLU A 116 -6.97 -0.92 18.15
CA GLU A 116 -5.69 -1.33 17.56
C GLU A 116 -5.88 -2.43 16.50
N GLN A 117 -6.73 -3.42 16.78
CA GLN A 117 -7.06 -4.47 15.82
C GLN A 117 -7.76 -3.91 14.58
N ASN A 118 -8.75 -3.04 14.76
CA ASN A 118 -9.43 -2.37 13.65
C ASN A 118 -8.45 -1.52 12.84
N TYR A 119 -7.53 -0.82 13.50
CA TYR A 119 -6.53 -0.03 12.80
C TYR A 119 -5.61 -0.93 11.95
N ARG A 120 -5.09 -2.03 12.52
CA ARG A 120 -4.25 -2.99 11.79
C ARG A 120 -4.97 -3.61 10.60
N SER A 121 -6.20 -4.08 10.77
CA SER A 121 -6.98 -4.67 9.68
C SER A 121 -7.29 -3.67 8.57
N THR A 122 -7.56 -2.41 8.91
CA THR A 122 -7.82 -1.34 7.93
C THR A 122 -6.56 -1.00 7.13
N VAL A 123 -5.39 -0.94 7.79
CA VAL A 123 -4.11 -0.69 7.11
C VAL A 123 -3.73 -1.84 6.19
N GLU A 124 -3.86 -3.09 6.63
CA GLU A 124 -3.60 -4.28 5.80
C GLU A 124 -4.53 -4.35 4.58
N MET A 125 -5.81 -4.01 4.75
CA MET A 125 -6.77 -3.95 3.65
C MET A 125 -6.45 -2.81 2.67
N SER A 126 -6.00 -1.66 3.19
CA SER A 126 -5.57 -0.51 2.37
C SER A 126 -4.35 -0.86 1.52
N ASP A 127 -3.35 -1.55 2.07
CA ASP A 127 -2.15 -1.99 1.33
C ASP A 127 -2.52 -2.98 0.20
N ARG A 128 -3.38 -3.98 0.49
CA ARG A 128 -3.87 -4.90 -0.55
C ARG A 128 -4.65 -4.19 -1.65
N THR A 129 -5.53 -3.27 -1.27
CA THR A 129 -6.35 -2.50 -2.23
C THR A 129 -5.47 -1.61 -3.10
N TYR A 130 -4.45 -0.98 -2.53
CA TYR A 130 -3.49 -0.17 -3.26
C TYR A 130 -2.75 -0.98 -4.31
N ARG A 131 -2.20 -2.14 -3.93
CA ARG A 131 -1.49 -3.04 -4.86
C ARG A 131 -2.38 -3.58 -5.99
N LEU A 132 -3.64 -3.88 -5.69
CA LEU A 132 -4.60 -4.33 -6.71
C LEU A 132 -5.00 -3.21 -7.68
N SER A 133 -5.19 -1.99 -7.18
CA SER A 133 -5.50 -0.82 -8.02
C SER A 133 -4.31 -0.47 -8.93
N GLU A 134 -3.09 -0.51 -8.39
CA GLU A 134 -1.86 -0.23 -9.14
C GLU A 134 -1.68 -1.17 -10.34
N GLN A 135 -1.91 -2.47 -10.15
CA GLN A 135 -1.86 -3.47 -11.23
C GLN A 135 -2.96 -3.27 -12.28
N GLY A 136 -4.16 -2.87 -11.86
CA GLY A 136 -5.26 -2.52 -12.77
C GLY A 136 -4.90 -1.34 -13.68
N HIS A 137 -4.27 -0.30 -13.12
CA HIS A 137 -3.86 0.89 -13.90
C HIS A 137 -2.69 0.63 -14.85
N VAL A 138 -1.78 -0.30 -14.54
CA VAL A 138 -0.72 -0.68 -15.48
C VAL A 138 -1.30 -1.44 -16.68
N THR A 139 -2.20 -2.39 -16.43
CA THR A 139 -2.84 -3.19 -17.49
C THR A 139 -3.67 -2.33 -18.44
N ASP A 140 -4.43 -1.37 -17.91
CA ASP A 140 -5.22 -0.42 -18.72
C ASP A 140 -4.31 0.49 -19.58
N ARG A 141 -3.27 1.09 -18.97
CA ARG A 141 -2.27 1.90 -19.69
C ARG A 141 -1.59 1.10 -20.80
N TYR A 142 -1.23 -0.16 -20.53
CA TYR A 142 -0.61 -1.04 -21.51
C TYR A 142 -1.56 -1.33 -22.67
N THR A 143 -2.80 -1.72 -22.38
CA THR A 143 -3.82 -1.98 -23.40
C THR A 143 -4.03 -0.76 -24.29
N LYS A 144 -4.18 0.43 -23.68
CA LYS A 144 -4.32 1.69 -24.43
C LYS A 144 -3.12 2.00 -25.31
N ALA A 145 -1.92 1.76 -24.82
CA ALA A 145 -0.69 2.00 -25.57
C ALA A 145 -0.57 1.07 -26.79
N ILE A 146 -0.97 -0.20 -26.65
CA ILE A 146 -1.03 -1.18 -27.74
C ILE A 146 -2.09 -0.78 -28.78
N GLU A 147 -3.29 -0.37 -28.36
CA GLU A 147 -4.32 0.14 -29.27
C GLU A 147 -3.81 1.34 -30.09
N GLN A 148 -3.09 2.25 -29.44
CA GLN A 148 -2.51 3.41 -30.11
C GLN A 148 -1.39 3.01 -31.08
N LEU A 149 -0.55 2.04 -30.71
CA LEU A 149 0.52 1.50 -31.56
C LEU A 149 -0.03 0.87 -32.85
N GLY A 150 -1.18 0.20 -32.76
CA GLY A 150 -1.88 -0.40 -33.89
C GLY A 150 -2.69 0.58 -34.76
N SER A 151 -2.66 1.89 -34.47
CA SER A 151 -3.42 2.87 -35.23
C SER A 151 -2.84 3.11 -36.63
N ASP A 152 -3.69 3.33 -37.63
CA ASP A 152 -3.26 3.77 -38.97
C ASP A 152 -2.61 5.16 -38.98
N LYS A 153 -2.87 5.98 -37.96
CA LYS A 153 -2.34 7.35 -37.85
C LYS A 153 -0.99 7.37 -37.13
N ARG A 154 0.05 7.86 -37.82
CA ARG A 154 1.42 8.00 -37.28
C ARG A 154 1.48 8.75 -35.94
N ASP A 155 0.73 9.84 -35.80
CA ASP A 155 0.74 10.64 -34.56
C ASP A 155 0.17 9.86 -33.37
N ILE A 156 -0.81 8.98 -33.61
CA ILE A 156 -1.36 8.11 -32.57
C ILE A 156 -0.35 7.01 -32.22
N ARG A 157 0.31 6.41 -33.22
CA ARG A 157 1.37 5.41 -32.98
C ARG A 157 2.51 5.97 -32.15
N LEU A 158 2.92 7.21 -32.41
CA LEU A 158 3.92 7.90 -31.59
C LEU A 158 3.50 7.99 -30.12
N GLY A 159 2.22 8.34 -29.86
CA GLY A 159 1.65 8.32 -28.52
C GLY A 159 1.75 6.94 -27.86
N GLY A 160 1.40 5.89 -28.59
CA GLY A 160 1.51 4.50 -28.13
C GLY A 160 2.94 4.08 -27.79
N ILE A 161 3.91 4.42 -28.65
CA ILE A 161 5.34 4.11 -28.45
C ILE A 161 5.86 4.76 -27.16
N TYR A 162 5.59 6.05 -26.95
CA TYR A 162 6.06 6.75 -25.75
C TYR A 162 5.28 6.35 -24.48
N ALA A 163 4.01 5.95 -24.61
CA ALA A 163 3.26 5.36 -23.51
C ALA A 163 3.87 4.01 -23.10
N LEU A 164 4.20 3.16 -24.06
CA LEU A 164 4.94 1.91 -23.82
C LEU A 164 6.30 2.16 -23.16
N GLU A 165 7.07 3.15 -23.64
CA GLU A 165 8.33 3.55 -23.00
C GLU A 165 8.13 3.93 -21.54
N ARG A 166 7.10 4.73 -21.23
CA ARG A 166 6.79 5.13 -19.85
C ARG A 166 6.46 3.91 -18.99
N ILE A 167 5.65 2.98 -19.49
CA ILE A 167 5.31 1.75 -18.75
C ILE A 167 6.57 0.90 -18.52
N ALA A 168 7.47 0.80 -19.50
CA ALA A 168 8.72 0.07 -19.39
C ALA A 168 9.71 0.67 -18.37
N ARG A 169 9.62 1.99 -18.14
CA ARG A 169 10.36 2.66 -17.06
C ARG A 169 9.71 2.43 -15.69
N ASP A 170 8.39 2.51 -15.63
CA ASP A 170 7.61 2.33 -14.39
C ASP A 170 7.64 0.85 -13.90
N SER A 171 7.74 -0.13 -14.81
CA SER A 171 7.72 -1.57 -14.50
C SER A 171 8.90 -2.29 -15.15
N ALA A 172 9.92 -2.60 -14.34
CA ALA A 172 11.06 -3.41 -14.79
C ALA A 172 10.63 -4.81 -15.26
N ARG A 173 9.61 -5.39 -14.60
CA ARG A 173 9.06 -6.70 -14.94
C ARG A 173 8.47 -6.75 -16.35
N ASP A 174 7.80 -5.68 -16.80
CA ASP A 174 7.10 -5.65 -18.09
C ASP A 174 7.97 -5.11 -19.24
N ARG A 175 9.09 -4.47 -18.91
CA ARG A 175 10.04 -3.90 -19.87
C ARG A 175 10.47 -4.88 -20.97
N PRO A 176 10.85 -6.14 -20.70
CA PRO A 176 11.27 -7.06 -21.77
C PRO A 176 10.16 -7.30 -22.80
N THR A 177 8.91 -7.49 -22.35
CA THR A 177 7.75 -7.68 -23.22
C THR A 177 7.46 -6.44 -24.05
N ILE A 178 7.59 -5.25 -23.47
CA ILE A 178 7.41 -3.98 -24.18
C ILE A 178 8.47 -3.82 -25.28
N MET A 179 9.72 -4.16 -25.00
CA MET A 179 10.79 -4.12 -25.99
C MET A 179 10.54 -5.09 -27.15
N ASP A 180 9.99 -6.28 -26.87
CA ASP A 180 9.57 -7.22 -27.92
C ASP A 180 8.47 -6.66 -28.81
N VAL A 181 7.47 -6.01 -28.21
CA VAL A 181 6.36 -5.39 -28.96
C VAL A 181 6.89 -4.31 -29.88
N LEU A 182 7.77 -3.43 -29.39
CA LEU A 182 8.40 -2.38 -30.19
C LEU A 182 9.28 -2.97 -31.31
N ALA A 183 10.01 -4.04 -31.03
CA ALA A 183 10.84 -4.72 -32.02
C ALA A 183 10.00 -5.42 -33.09
N ALA A 184 8.90 -6.08 -32.71
CA ALA A 184 7.93 -6.65 -33.64
C ALA A 184 7.28 -5.57 -34.50
N PHE A 185 6.90 -4.43 -33.90
CA PHE A 185 6.38 -3.27 -34.63
C PHE A 185 7.38 -2.78 -35.69
N ILE A 186 8.66 -2.65 -35.34
CA ILE A 186 9.71 -2.24 -36.28
C ILE A 186 9.86 -3.27 -37.41
N ARG A 187 9.95 -4.57 -37.09
CA ARG A 187 10.07 -5.62 -38.11
C ARG A 187 8.90 -5.60 -39.09
N GLU A 188 7.68 -5.42 -38.60
CA GLU A 188 6.48 -5.40 -39.44
C GLU A 188 6.39 -4.15 -40.34
N HIS A 189 6.74 -2.98 -39.80
CA HIS A 189 6.48 -1.69 -40.48
C HIS A 189 7.72 -1.06 -41.13
N SER A 190 8.90 -1.68 -41.01
CA SER A 190 10.13 -1.19 -41.65
C SER A 190 10.19 -1.48 -43.15
N HIS A 191 9.50 -2.53 -43.61
CA HIS A 191 9.51 -2.97 -45.01
C HIS A 191 8.39 -2.38 -45.87
N ASP A 192 7.44 -1.64 -45.30
CA ASP A 192 6.20 -1.30 -46.02
C ASP A 192 6.41 -0.22 -47.11
N ASP A 193 6.27 -0.69 -48.36
CA ASP A 193 6.50 -0.09 -49.67
C ASP A 193 5.36 0.84 -50.18
N LYS A 194 4.50 1.38 -49.32
CA LYS A 194 3.52 2.42 -49.74
C LYS A 194 4.15 3.80 -49.97
N ALA A 195 5.44 3.86 -50.28
CA ALA A 195 6.11 5.05 -50.76
C ALA A 195 6.01 5.06 -52.28
N GLU A 196 5.18 5.98 -52.78
CA GLU A 196 5.07 6.40 -54.18
C GLU A 196 6.38 6.25 -54.96
N GLU A 197 6.26 5.75 -56.19
CA GLU A 197 7.29 5.73 -57.23
C GLU A 197 7.90 7.14 -57.43
N SER A 198 8.88 7.50 -56.63
CA SER A 198 9.84 8.54 -56.95
C SER A 198 11.10 8.36 -56.12
N SER A 199 12.15 7.99 -56.85
CA SER A 199 13.51 7.77 -56.41
C SER A 199 14.07 8.89 -55.52
N THR A 200 13.95 8.76 -54.20
CA THR A 200 14.97 9.21 -53.24
C THR A 200 14.86 8.34 -52.00
N ALA A 201 15.89 7.53 -51.72
CA ALA A 201 15.85 6.58 -50.62
C ALA A 201 15.51 7.27 -49.28
N LYS A 202 14.48 6.77 -48.61
CA LYS A 202 13.78 7.47 -47.54
C LYS A 202 14.33 7.01 -46.19
N SER A 203 14.70 7.95 -45.31
CA SER A 203 14.99 7.62 -43.91
C SER A 203 13.79 6.92 -43.26
N PRO A 204 13.99 6.14 -42.17
CA PRO A 204 12.90 5.43 -41.53
C PRO A 204 11.80 6.40 -41.09
N ALA A 205 10.55 5.92 -41.19
CA ALA A 205 9.37 6.65 -40.78
C ALA A 205 9.48 7.11 -39.30
N THR A 206 8.76 8.17 -38.95
CA THR A 206 8.89 8.84 -37.65
C THR A 206 8.56 7.94 -36.46
N ASP A 207 7.58 7.05 -36.63
CA ASP A 207 7.20 6.00 -35.69
C ASP A 207 8.26 4.91 -35.55
N ILE A 208 8.82 4.40 -36.66
CA ILE A 208 9.96 3.47 -36.63
C ILE A 208 11.13 4.09 -35.87
N ARG A 209 11.45 5.36 -36.17
CA ARG A 209 12.51 6.10 -35.50
C ARG A 209 12.24 6.27 -34.01
N ALA A 210 11.00 6.53 -33.61
CA ALA A 210 10.63 6.63 -32.21
C ALA A 210 10.80 5.28 -31.50
N ALA A 211 10.32 4.18 -32.10
CA ALA A 211 10.49 2.84 -31.53
C ALA A 211 11.98 2.45 -31.40
N LEU A 212 12.80 2.74 -32.41
CA LEU A 212 14.25 2.55 -32.36
C LEU A 212 14.91 3.40 -31.28
N THR A 213 14.45 4.63 -31.08
CA THR A 213 14.95 5.52 -30.02
C THR A 213 14.65 4.93 -28.64
N VAL A 214 13.45 4.39 -28.43
CA VAL A 214 13.07 3.74 -27.15
C VAL A 214 13.93 2.50 -26.91
N ILE A 215 14.07 1.63 -27.92
CA ILE A 215 14.93 0.44 -27.82
C ILE A 215 16.38 0.82 -27.54
N GLY A 216 16.90 1.85 -28.23
CA GLY A 216 18.27 2.31 -28.12
C GLY A 216 18.60 3.06 -26.83
N ARG A 217 17.60 3.51 -26.07
CA ARG A 217 17.78 4.15 -24.76
C ARG A 217 17.58 3.21 -23.58
N ARG A 218 17.38 1.91 -23.84
CA ARG A 218 17.14 0.95 -22.76
C ARG A 218 18.36 0.82 -21.85
N ASP A 219 18.09 0.78 -20.55
CA ASP A 219 19.04 0.32 -19.55
C ASP A 219 18.91 -1.20 -19.40
N ILE A 220 20.04 -1.90 -19.42
CA ILE A 220 20.11 -3.34 -19.20
C ILE A 220 20.63 -3.55 -17.77
N PRO A 221 19.82 -4.03 -16.82
CA PRO A 221 20.29 -4.34 -15.48
C PRO A 221 21.31 -5.48 -15.53
N ASP A 222 22.39 -5.38 -14.76
CA ASP A 222 23.46 -6.40 -14.70
C ASP A 222 22.96 -7.77 -14.21
N ASP A 223 21.86 -7.79 -13.45
CA ASP A 223 21.34 -8.98 -12.76
C ASP A 223 20.22 -9.73 -13.52
N GLU A 224 19.76 -9.22 -14.68
CA GLU A 224 18.70 -9.89 -15.45
C GLU A 224 19.24 -10.73 -16.61
N PRO A 225 18.67 -11.93 -16.88
CA PRO A 225 19.06 -12.72 -18.03
C PRO A 225 18.81 -11.91 -19.31
N VAL A 226 19.87 -11.63 -20.05
CA VAL A 226 19.82 -10.83 -21.28
C VAL A 226 18.87 -11.47 -22.28
N ARG A 227 17.64 -10.97 -22.32
CA ARG A 227 16.67 -11.33 -23.34
C ARG A 227 16.99 -10.54 -24.60
N ARG A 228 17.38 -11.24 -25.67
CA ARG A 228 17.75 -10.61 -26.94
C ARG A 228 16.53 -9.97 -27.57
N ILE A 229 16.62 -8.67 -27.86
CA ILE A 229 15.62 -7.97 -28.68
C ILE A 229 15.81 -8.43 -30.13
N ASP A 230 14.71 -8.76 -30.81
CA ASP A 230 14.76 -9.31 -32.16
C ASP A 230 14.38 -8.28 -33.23
N LEU A 231 15.38 -7.78 -33.94
CA LEU A 231 15.28 -6.90 -35.11
C LEU A 231 15.75 -7.59 -36.39
N ALA A 232 15.81 -8.93 -36.40
CA ALA A 232 16.25 -9.68 -37.57
C ALA A 232 15.39 -9.35 -38.80
N GLY A 233 16.07 -9.18 -39.93
CA GLY A 233 15.47 -8.87 -41.22
C GLY A 233 15.00 -7.43 -41.42
N ALA A 234 14.82 -6.63 -40.36
CA ALA A 234 14.24 -5.29 -40.45
C ALA A 234 15.00 -4.35 -41.42
N ASP A 235 14.27 -3.42 -42.05
CA ASP A 235 14.89 -2.32 -42.81
C ASP A 235 15.14 -1.09 -41.93
N LEU A 236 16.38 -0.93 -41.52
CA LEU A 236 16.87 0.19 -40.72
C LEU A 236 17.84 1.06 -41.53
N SER A 237 17.73 1.03 -42.87
CA SER A 237 18.59 1.83 -43.73
C SER A 237 18.43 3.32 -43.40
N ARG A 238 19.56 4.03 -43.31
CA ARG A 238 19.62 5.46 -42.94
C ARG A 238 19.02 5.79 -41.57
N ALA A 239 18.87 4.80 -40.69
CA ALA A 239 18.42 5.04 -39.32
C ALA A 239 19.45 5.88 -38.55
N ASN A 240 18.96 6.80 -37.72
CA ASN A 240 19.79 7.47 -36.73
C ASN A 240 19.78 6.62 -35.46
N LEU A 241 20.90 5.97 -35.19
CA LEU A 241 21.17 5.09 -34.06
C LEU A 241 22.40 5.59 -33.27
N ARG A 242 22.66 6.91 -33.31
CA ARG A 242 23.77 7.54 -32.59
C ARG A 242 23.66 7.23 -31.11
N ARG A 243 24.73 6.67 -30.54
CA ARG A 243 24.81 6.30 -29.12
C ARG A 243 23.71 5.32 -28.67
N ALA A 244 23.06 4.62 -29.59
CA ALA A 244 22.05 3.63 -29.24
C ALA A 244 22.72 2.45 -28.52
N ASN A 245 22.10 2.00 -27.43
CA ASN A 245 22.37 0.71 -26.84
C ASN A 245 21.71 -0.37 -27.71
N LEU A 246 22.51 -1.08 -28.49
CA LEU A 246 22.14 -2.23 -29.32
C LEU A 246 22.89 -3.50 -28.86
N SER A 247 23.40 -3.51 -27.63
CA SER A 247 24.07 -4.67 -27.06
C SER A 247 23.12 -5.87 -27.03
N HIS A 248 23.65 -7.03 -27.44
CA HIS A 248 22.95 -8.31 -27.50
C HIS A 248 21.68 -8.35 -28.37
N VAL A 249 21.43 -7.34 -29.21
CA VAL A 249 20.30 -7.33 -30.15
C VAL A 249 20.57 -8.33 -31.27
N ASN A 250 19.53 -9.06 -31.68
CA ASN A 250 19.55 -9.84 -32.91
C ASN A 250 19.30 -8.93 -34.11
N LEU A 251 20.36 -8.70 -34.89
CA LEU A 251 20.37 -7.91 -36.13
C LEU A 251 20.66 -8.81 -37.34
N TYR A 252 20.31 -10.09 -37.26
CA TYR A 252 20.52 -11.06 -38.34
C TYR A 252 19.81 -10.61 -39.62
N ARG A 253 20.57 -10.49 -40.73
CA ARG A 253 20.04 -10.01 -42.03
C ARG A 253 19.35 -8.64 -42.00
N THR A 254 19.59 -7.82 -40.98
CA THR A 254 19.03 -6.47 -40.90
C THR A 254 19.72 -5.57 -41.94
N ASN A 255 18.94 -4.72 -42.62
CA ASN A 255 19.48 -3.69 -43.51
C ASN A 255 19.82 -2.45 -42.68
N LEU A 256 21.11 -2.14 -42.54
CA LEU A 256 21.66 -0.95 -41.88
C LEU A 256 22.40 -0.05 -42.89
N TYR A 257 22.07 -0.16 -44.18
CA TYR A 257 22.69 0.64 -45.25
C TYR A 257 22.65 2.14 -44.91
N ARG A 258 23.81 2.80 -44.87
CA ARG A 258 23.96 4.22 -44.49
C ARG A 258 23.38 4.60 -43.11
N ALA A 259 23.22 3.65 -42.18
CA ALA A 259 22.80 3.97 -40.82
C ALA A 259 23.90 4.76 -40.08
N ASP A 260 23.48 5.68 -39.21
CA ASP A 260 24.37 6.42 -38.32
C ASP A 260 24.43 5.71 -36.96
N LEU A 261 25.52 4.99 -36.72
CA LEU A 261 25.81 4.22 -35.51
C LEU A 261 26.97 4.86 -34.72
N TYR A 262 27.21 6.16 -34.87
CA TYR A 262 28.26 6.88 -34.16
C TYR A 262 28.16 6.64 -32.64
N ARG A 263 29.23 6.09 -32.04
CA ARG A 263 29.28 5.70 -30.62
C ARG A 263 28.17 4.75 -30.14
N ALA A 264 27.54 3.99 -31.04
CA ALA A 264 26.59 2.96 -30.63
C ALA A 264 27.29 1.84 -29.85
N ASP A 265 26.57 1.24 -28.90
CA ASP A 265 27.01 0.03 -28.22
C ASP A 265 26.39 -1.19 -28.90
N LEU A 266 27.21 -1.99 -29.56
CA LEU A 266 26.84 -3.23 -30.25
C LEU A 266 27.50 -4.44 -29.56
N THR A 267 27.87 -4.32 -28.28
CA THR A 267 28.50 -5.40 -27.52
C THR A 267 27.66 -6.68 -27.59
N GLY A 268 28.26 -7.78 -28.04
CA GLY A 268 27.57 -9.07 -28.17
C GLY A 268 26.40 -9.10 -29.18
N ALA A 269 26.22 -8.07 -30.01
CA ALA A 269 25.16 -8.03 -31.02
C ALA A 269 25.35 -9.13 -32.07
N TYR A 270 24.24 -9.66 -32.59
CA TYR A 270 24.27 -10.68 -33.64
C TYR A 270 23.99 -10.06 -35.00
N LEU A 271 25.06 -9.66 -35.70
CA LEU A 271 25.03 -8.92 -36.98
C LEU A 271 25.24 -9.83 -38.19
N ARG A 272 25.18 -11.16 -38.01
CA ARG A 272 25.46 -12.11 -39.09
C ARG A 272 24.59 -11.81 -40.32
N ARG A 273 25.22 -11.68 -41.49
CA ARG A 273 24.56 -11.35 -42.78
C ARG A 273 23.84 -9.99 -42.81
N ALA A 274 24.11 -9.08 -41.87
CA ALA A 274 23.59 -7.72 -41.93
C ALA A 274 24.28 -6.92 -43.06
N ASP A 275 23.57 -5.94 -43.61
CA ASP A 275 24.11 -4.97 -44.57
C ASP A 275 24.47 -3.68 -43.83
N LEU A 276 25.75 -3.42 -43.62
CA LEU A 276 26.27 -2.21 -42.96
C LEU A 276 26.96 -1.28 -43.96
N ARG A 277 26.77 -1.48 -45.28
CA ARG A 277 27.47 -0.70 -46.29
C ARG A 277 27.22 0.78 -46.09
N ARG A 278 28.31 1.57 -46.15
CA ARG A 278 28.28 3.04 -45.98
C ARG A 278 27.72 3.53 -44.65
N ALA A 279 27.61 2.66 -43.63
CA ALA A 279 27.22 3.08 -42.29
C ALA A 279 28.37 3.82 -41.59
N ASP A 280 28.03 4.69 -40.63
CA ASP A 280 29.00 5.33 -39.73
C ASP A 280 29.06 4.54 -38.41
N LEU A 281 30.11 3.76 -38.20
CA LEU A 281 30.40 3.05 -36.94
C LEU A 281 31.48 3.76 -36.11
N THR A 282 31.79 5.02 -36.40
CA THR A 282 32.86 5.75 -35.73
C THR A 282 32.69 5.69 -34.20
N ARG A 283 33.73 5.19 -33.52
CA ARG A 283 33.77 5.00 -32.06
C ARG A 283 32.69 4.07 -31.48
N ALA A 284 32.08 3.22 -32.30
CA ALA A 284 31.16 2.19 -31.81
C ALA A 284 31.90 1.08 -31.04
N ASN A 285 31.20 0.40 -30.14
CA ASN A 285 31.72 -0.76 -29.43
C ASN A 285 31.14 -2.05 -30.02
N LEU A 286 31.97 -2.87 -30.65
CA LEU A 286 31.62 -4.16 -31.25
C LEU A 286 32.20 -5.35 -30.47
N THR A 287 32.56 -5.15 -29.20
CA THR A 287 33.17 -6.22 -28.38
C THR A 287 32.26 -7.45 -28.33
N GLY A 288 32.76 -8.60 -28.81
CA GLY A 288 32.02 -9.85 -28.85
C GLY A 288 30.84 -9.89 -29.84
N ALA A 289 30.68 -8.89 -30.70
CA ALA A 289 29.67 -8.92 -31.76
C ALA A 289 29.99 -10.00 -32.81
N ASN A 290 28.96 -10.65 -33.34
CA ASN A 290 29.10 -11.61 -34.43
C ASN A 290 28.88 -10.92 -35.78
N LEU A 291 29.97 -10.73 -36.53
CA LEU A 291 30.00 -10.10 -37.86
C LEU A 291 30.18 -11.10 -39.01
N THR A 292 29.92 -12.39 -38.79
CA THR A 292 30.06 -13.40 -39.84
C THR A 292 29.17 -13.05 -41.05
N ASP A 293 29.73 -13.08 -42.26
CA ASP A 293 29.02 -12.74 -43.51
C ASP A 293 28.40 -11.31 -43.54
N THR A 294 28.81 -10.40 -42.65
CA THR A 294 28.32 -9.01 -42.64
C THR A 294 28.99 -8.19 -43.74
N ASP A 295 28.22 -7.40 -44.49
CA ASP A 295 28.77 -6.51 -45.53
C ASP A 295 29.16 -5.16 -44.91
N LEU A 296 30.48 -4.90 -44.84
CA LEU A 296 31.08 -3.68 -44.30
C LEU A 296 31.67 -2.77 -45.39
N THR A 297 31.27 -2.95 -46.65
CA THR A 297 31.81 -2.15 -47.77
C THR A 297 31.53 -0.66 -47.56
N ASP A 298 32.56 0.19 -47.67
CA ASP A 298 32.49 1.64 -47.42
C ASP A 298 32.05 2.04 -46.00
N THR A 299 32.08 1.15 -45.00
CA THR A 299 31.69 1.47 -43.61
C THR A 299 32.81 2.24 -42.89
N ASP A 300 32.47 3.32 -42.18
CA ASP A 300 33.46 4.04 -41.37
C ASP A 300 33.69 3.33 -40.03
N LEU A 301 34.85 2.68 -39.89
CA LEU A 301 35.26 1.94 -38.69
C LEU A 301 36.22 2.74 -37.78
N THR A 302 36.34 4.05 -37.99
CA THR A 302 37.31 4.88 -37.28
C THR A 302 37.10 4.81 -35.76
N GLY A 303 38.11 4.33 -35.04
CA GLY A 303 38.08 4.24 -33.58
C GLY A 303 37.09 3.22 -33.00
N VAL A 304 36.61 2.26 -33.81
CA VAL A 304 35.81 1.13 -33.34
C VAL A 304 36.58 0.29 -32.31
N ILE A 305 35.88 -0.15 -31.27
CA ILE A 305 36.40 -1.04 -30.22
C ILE A 305 35.89 -2.47 -30.47
N GLY A 306 36.69 -3.49 -30.18
CA GLY A 306 36.25 -4.89 -30.19
C GLY A 306 36.43 -5.65 -31.51
N LEU A 307 36.93 -5.00 -32.56
CA LEU A 307 37.36 -5.68 -33.79
C LEU A 307 38.79 -6.23 -33.65
N SER A 308 39.01 -7.47 -34.10
CA SER A 308 40.36 -8.04 -34.26
C SER A 308 41.14 -7.29 -35.35
N VAL A 309 42.47 -7.39 -35.30
CA VAL A 309 43.39 -6.60 -36.13
C VAL A 309 43.18 -6.80 -37.64
N GLU A 310 42.62 -7.95 -38.05
CA GLU A 310 42.29 -8.29 -39.45
C GLU A 310 41.37 -7.26 -40.13
N TRP A 311 40.50 -6.61 -39.36
CA TRP A 311 39.51 -5.66 -39.92
C TRP A 311 40.00 -4.22 -40.01
N ARG A 312 41.16 -3.90 -39.41
CA ARG A 312 41.73 -2.53 -39.45
C ARG A 312 42.42 -2.19 -40.77
N GLN A 313 42.74 -3.19 -41.60
CA GLN A 313 43.40 -2.97 -42.88
C GLN A 313 42.44 -2.77 -44.06
N VAL A 314 41.12 -2.85 -43.83
CA VAL A 314 40.11 -2.49 -44.83
C VAL A 314 39.87 -0.98 -44.76
N SER A 315 40.86 -0.19 -45.18
CA SER A 315 40.72 1.24 -45.47
C SER A 315 40.90 1.42 -46.98
N PRO A 316 40.19 2.35 -47.64
CA PRO A 316 40.11 2.38 -49.09
C PRO A 316 41.49 2.67 -49.68
N GLU A 317 41.91 1.84 -50.64
CA GLU A 317 43.06 2.15 -51.48
C GLU A 317 42.87 3.55 -52.06
N GLU A 318 43.79 4.44 -51.72
CA GLU A 318 43.96 5.73 -52.37
C GLU A 318 44.16 5.47 -53.88
N PRO A 319 43.44 6.16 -54.79
CA PRO A 319 43.65 5.97 -56.21
C PRO A 319 45.08 6.42 -56.54
N GLN A 320 45.92 5.49 -56.96
CA GLN A 320 47.28 5.76 -57.41
C GLN A 320 47.26 6.73 -58.61
N PRO A 321 48.22 7.68 -58.68
CA PRO A 321 48.24 8.77 -59.66
C PRO A 321 48.41 8.34 -61.12
#